data_AF-A0A1S4DDN9-F1
#
_entry.id   AF-A0A1S4DDN9-F1
#
_cell.length_a   1.000
_cell.length_b   1.000
_cell.length_c   1.000
_cell.angle_alpha   90.00
_cell.angle_beta   90.00
_cell.angle_gamma   90.00
#
_symmetry.space_group_name_H-M   'P 1'
#
loop_
_entity.id
_entity.type
_entity.pdbx_description
1 polymer ?
#
loop_
_entity_poly.entity_id
_entity_poly.type
_entity_poly.pdbx_seq_one_letter_code
_entity_poly.pdbx_strand_id
1 'polypeptide(L)'
;MKAYLQSFDLWKEVEEDGKVPPLPANPTLAQIKNYNEGNVKKFKAINALNSTISENILTKLMASETPKEIWDFLQNEYLGNDQSRLKQVLNLKREFEIQKMREFEWIKDYVDRLTTISNKIRLFGEKFSDSRIVEKVLVSLPEKFESKISSLEDSKDLSNNLVNDLVNALQVVEQRRAIRDEKIIEQAFVAKIPSESTGKVKSPPCGICKKNNHAEKDYWFKGKLKCFNCKRPGHKQKVASLKSCKQIWYKRKKLFSKSWREV
;
A
#
# COMPACT_ATOMS: atom_id res chain seq x y z
N MET A 1 17.05 10.13 -7.21
CA MET A 1 18.43 10.51 -7.57
C MET A 1 18.55 11.17 -8.95
N LYS A 2 18.10 10.53 -10.04
CA LYS A 2 18.16 11.11 -11.39
C LYS A 2 17.58 12.54 -11.49
N ALA A 3 16.34 12.75 -11.02
CA ALA A 3 15.70 14.07 -11.04
C ALA A 3 16.49 15.15 -10.25
N TYR A 4 17.12 14.77 -9.13
CA TYR A 4 17.97 15.66 -8.33
C TYR A 4 19.24 16.06 -9.11
N LEU A 5 19.92 15.10 -9.74
CA LEU A 5 21.09 15.40 -10.56
C LEU A 5 20.73 16.23 -11.81
N GLN A 6 19.56 15.99 -12.41
CA GLN A 6 19.05 16.77 -13.53
C GLN A 6 18.76 18.22 -13.15
N SER A 7 18.23 18.50 -11.95
CA SER A 7 17.98 19.89 -11.51
C SER A 7 19.25 20.71 -11.33
N PHE A 8 20.41 20.06 -11.21
CA PHE A 8 21.72 20.72 -11.13
C PHE A 8 22.55 20.60 -12.42
N ASP A 9 21.97 20.06 -13.51
CA ASP A 9 22.68 19.81 -14.77
C ASP A 9 23.93 18.92 -14.61
N LEU A 10 23.85 17.94 -13.70
CA LEU A 10 24.93 17.01 -13.36
C LEU A 10 24.72 15.61 -13.96
N TRP A 11 23.54 15.32 -14.50
CA TRP A 11 23.20 13.97 -14.98
C TRP A 11 24.05 13.52 -16.16
N LYS A 12 24.47 14.45 -17.04
CA LYS A 12 25.34 14.15 -18.18
C LYS A 12 26.68 13.56 -17.76
N GLU A 13 27.24 14.02 -16.64
CA GLU A 13 28.50 13.51 -16.09
C GLU A 13 28.40 12.05 -15.64
N VAL A 14 27.20 11.57 -15.33
CA VAL A 14 26.93 10.17 -14.97
C VAL A 14 26.76 9.31 -16.23
N GLU A 15 26.16 9.83 -17.30
CA GLU A 15 25.98 9.08 -18.56
C GLU A 15 27.28 8.95 -19.37
N GLU A 16 28.05 10.03 -19.48
CA GLU A 16 29.21 10.18 -20.38
C GLU A 16 30.55 9.78 -19.74
N ASP A 17 30.54 8.99 -18.66
CA ASP A 17 31.73 8.53 -17.92
C ASP A 17 32.49 9.65 -17.18
N GLY A 18 32.01 10.89 -17.23
CA GLY A 18 32.58 12.05 -16.52
C GLY A 18 34.07 12.29 -16.81
N LYS A 19 34.59 11.72 -17.90
CA LYS A 19 35.99 11.85 -18.32
C LYS A 19 36.12 13.12 -19.15
N VAL A 20 36.56 14.20 -18.51
CA VAL A 20 36.88 15.45 -19.19
C VAL A 20 38.07 15.20 -20.12
N PRO A 21 37.95 15.48 -21.43
CA PRO A 21 39.06 15.26 -22.37
C PRO A 21 40.31 16.01 -21.96
N PRO A 22 41.52 15.42 -22.12
CA PRO A 22 42.76 16.12 -21.81
C PRO A 22 42.92 17.36 -22.70
N LEU A 23 43.54 18.41 -22.16
CA LEU A 23 43.84 19.61 -22.93
C LEU A 23 44.87 19.29 -24.04
N PRO A 24 44.71 19.87 -25.24
CA PRO A 24 45.73 19.76 -26.29
C PRO A 24 47.01 20.51 -25.90
N ALA A 25 48.13 20.24 -26.59
CA ALA A 25 49.45 20.81 -26.26
C ALA A 25 49.50 22.35 -26.23
N ASN A 26 48.67 23.02 -27.05
CA ASN A 26 48.50 24.47 -27.08
C ASN A 26 47.01 24.82 -26.93
N PRO A 27 46.48 24.82 -25.70
CA PRO A 27 45.07 25.05 -25.47
C PRO A 27 44.73 26.54 -25.55
N THR A 28 43.57 26.84 -26.14
CA THR A 28 42.97 28.18 -26.08
C THR A 28 42.41 28.47 -24.68
N LEU A 29 42.26 29.75 -24.33
CA LEU A 29 41.61 30.15 -23.08
C LEU A 29 40.20 29.56 -22.92
N ALA A 30 39.46 29.43 -24.02
CA ALA A 30 38.14 28.78 -24.02
C ALA A 30 38.23 27.28 -23.68
N GLN A 31 39.22 26.56 -24.21
CA GLN A 31 39.43 25.14 -23.90
C GLN A 31 39.81 24.93 -22.43
N ILE A 32 40.70 25.77 -21.88
CA ILE A 32 41.08 25.72 -20.45
C ILE A 32 39.85 25.96 -19.56
N LYS A 33 39.05 26.98 -19.88
CA LYS A 33 37.83 27.29 -19.14
C LYS A 33 36.85 26.12 -19.16
N ASN A 34 36.57 25.55 -20.34
CA ASN A 34 35.66 24.42 -20.48
C ASN A 34 36.17 23.16 -19.74
N TYR A 35 37.47 22.89 -19.76
CA TYR A 35 38.10 21.79 -19.02
C TYR A 35 37.89 21.95 -17.51
N ASN A 36 38.15 23.14 -16.98
CA ASN A 36 37.97 23.44 -15.56
C ASN A 36 36.49 23.33 -15.15
N GLU A 37 35.57 23.86 -15.97
CA GLU A 37 34.13 23.78 -15.74
C GLU A 37 33.64 22.32 -15.74
N GLY A 38 34.10 21.50 -16.68
CA GLY A 38 33.80 20.06 -16.73
C GLY A 38 34.27 19.33 -15.48
N ASN A 39 35.50 19.59 -15.03
CA ASN A 39 36.01 18.97 -13.79
C ASN A 39 35.21 19.38 -12.56
N VAL A 40 34.82 20.66 -12.46
CA VAL A 40 33.96 21.13 -11.37
C VAL A 40 32.61 20.41 -11.39
N LYS A 41 31.99 20.21 -12.56
CA LYS A 41 30.73 19.46 -12.68
C LYS A 41 30.91 17.99 -12.28
N LYS A 42 32.00 17.35 -12.73
CA LYS A 42 32.35 15.97 -12.34
C LYS A 42 32.41 15.80 -10.82
N PHE A 43 33.20 16.62 -10.13
CA PHE A 43 33.33 16.51 -8.67
C PHE A 43 32.04 16.87 -7.92
N LYS A 44 31.25 17.82 -8.44
CA LYS A 44 29.92 18.10 -7.90
C LYS A 44 28.98 16.89 -8.01
N ALA A 45 29.02 16.16 -9.13
CA ALA A 45 28.22 14.95 -9.31
C ALA A 45 28.65 13.83 -8.35
N ILE A 46 29.97 13.62 -8.16
CA ILE A 46 30.50 12.66 -7.18
C ILE A 46 30.03 13.02 -5.77
N ASN A 47 30.18 14.28 -5.35
CA ASN A 47 29.76 14.72 -4.02
C ASN A 47 28.25 14.58 -3.82
N ALA A 48 27.44 14.89 -4.84
CA ALA A 48 26.00 14.68 -4.81
C ALA A 48 25.66 13.19 -4.60
N LEU A 49 26.31 12.28 -5.33
CA LEU A 49 26.13 10.83 -5.17
C LEU A 49 26.52 10.38 -3.75
N ASN A 50 27.71 10.77 -3.30
CA ASN A 50 28.25 10.39 -2.00
C ASN A 50 27.42 10.92 -0.81
N SER A 51 26.79 12.09 -0.96
CA SER A 51 25.95 12.67 0.10
C SER A 51 24.66 11.90 0.38
N THR A 52 24.26 11.00 -0.53
CA THR A 52 22.99 10.26 -0.44
C THR A 52 23.14 8.82 0.05
N ILE A 53 24.38 8.34 0.22
CA ILE A 53 24.69 6.95 0.53
C ILE A 53 25.23 6.82 1.95
N SER A 54 25.09 5.63 2.55
CA SER A 54 25.59 5.35 3.90
C SER A 54 27.12 5.20 3.90
N GLU A 55 27.74 5.42 5.06
CA GLU A 55 29.20 5.26 5.25
C GLU A 55 29.70 3.87 4.80
N ASN A 56 28.92 2.82 5.04
CA ASN A 56 29.24 1.45 4.62
C ASN A 56 29.37 1.29 3.10
N ILE A 57 28.60 2.06 2.33
CA ILE A 57 28.67 2.05 0.86
C ILE A 57 29.76 3.01 0.38
N LEU A 58 29.91 4.15 1.06
CA LEU A 58 30.94 5.13 0.75
C LEU A 58 32.36 4.53 0.84
N THR A 59 32.64 3.72 1.86
CA THR A 59 33.94 3.05 2.01
C THR A 59 34.29 2.13 0.83
N LYS A 60 33.29 1.50 0.21
CA LYS A 60 33.47 0.67 -1.00
C LYS A 60 33.72 1.49 -2.27
N LEU A 61 33.33 2.77 -2.26
CA LEU A 61 33.38 3.68 -3.41
C LEU A 61 34.58 4.64 -3.37
N MET A 62 35.43 4.58 -2.35
CA MET A 62 36.57 5.52 -2.21
C MET A 62 37.57 5.46 -3.37
N ALA A 63 37.64 4.34 -4.09
CA ALA A 63 38.51 4.16 -5.25
C ALA A 63 37.85 4.57 -6.57
N SER A 64 36.55 4.92 -6.58
CA SER A 64 35.85 5.32 -7.79
C SER A 64 36.22 6.75 -8.19
N GLU A 65 36.66 6.93 -9.43
CA GLU A 65 37.16 8.21 -9.92
C GLU A 65 36.13 8.96 -10.77
N THR A 66 35.06 8.28 -11.20
CA THR A 66 34.02 8.88 -12.05
C THR A 66 32.63 8.79 -11.41
N PRO A 67 31.74 9.79 -11.68
CA PRO A 67 30.34 9.69 -11.29
C PRO A 67 29.65 8.44 -11.84
N LYS A 68 30.08 7.97 -13.01
CA LYS A 68 29.54 6.78 -13.67
C LYS A 68 29.91 5.49 -12.94
N GLU A 69 31.17 5.32 -12.55
CA GLU A 69 31.60 4.16 -11.75
C GLU A 69 30.81 4.06 -10.44
N ILE A 70 30.63 5.20 -9.75
CA ILE A 70 29.81 5.26 -8.54
C ILE A 70 28.37 4.86 -8.84
N TRP A 71 27.78 5.41 -9.91
CA TRP A 71 26.41 5.11 -10.29
C TRP A 71 26.21 3.63 -10.65
N ASP A 72 27.09 3.06 -11.47
CA ASP A 72 27.05 1.66 -11.90
C ASP A 72 27.23 0.72 -10.70
N PHE A 73 28.13 1.04 -9.77
CA PHE A 73 28.27 0.32 -8.50
C PHE A 73 26.97 0.37 -7.68
N LEU A 74 26.37 1.55 -7.52
CA LEU A 74 25.11 1.69 -6.78
C LEU A 74 23.98 0.91 -7.46
N GLN A 75 23.91 0.93 -8.79
CA GLN A 75 22.96 0.10 -9.52
C GLN A 75 23.18 -1.38 -9.22
N ASN A 76 24.42 -1.86 -9.23
CA ASN A 76 24.73 -3.25 -8.95
C ASN A 76 24.48 -3.65 -7.48
N GLU A 77 24.83 -2.82 -6.51
CA GLU A 77 24.62 -3.12 -5.08
C GLU A 77 23.14 -3.20 -4.73
N TYR A 78 22.31 -2.28 -5.28
CA TYR A 78 20.89 -2.18 -4.91
C TYR A 78 19.93 -2.94 -5.85
N LEU A 79 20.25 -3.03 -7.15
CA LEU A 79 19.41 -3.72 -8.13
C LEU A 79 19.96 -5.10 -8.51
N GLY A 80 21.20 -5.39 -8.17
CA GLY A 80 21.90 -6.61 -8.55
C GLY A 80 22.35 -6.61 -10.02
N ASN A 81 23.08 -7.66 -10.41
CA ASN A 81 23.45 -7.88 -11.81
C ASN A 81 22.23 -8.26 -12.67
N ASP A 82 22.40 -8.23 -14.00
CA ASP A 82 21.32 -8.51 -14.96
C ASP A 82 20.58 -9.83 -14.71
N GLN A 83 21.29 -10.90 -14.31
CA GLN A 83 20.68 -12.19 -14.00
C GLN A 83 19.82 -12.14 -12.74
N SER A 84 20.31 -11.51 -11.68
CA SER A 84 19.56 -11.35 -10.43
C SER A 84 18.35 -10.45 -10.63
N ARG A 85 18.49 -9.37 -11.40
CA ARG A 85 17.40 -8.49 -11.80
C ARG A 85 16.31 -9.24 -12.57
N LEU A 86 16.69 -10.05 -13.55
CA LEU A 86 15.76 -10.89 -14.30
C LEU A 86 15.00 -11.86 -13.38
N LYS A 87 15.69 -12.54 -12.46
CA LYS A 87 15.07 -13.43 -11.48
C LYS A 87 14.07 -12.69 -10.58
N GLN A 88 14.42 -11.49 -10.11
CA GLN A 88 13.52 -10.65 -9.31
C GLN A 88 12.28 -10.23 -10.10
N VAL A 89 12.45 -9.78 -11.34
CA VAL A 89 11.32 -9.41 -12.22
C VAL A 89 10.39 -10.60 -12.46
N LEU A 90 10.94 -11.78 -12.74
CA LEU A 90 10.13 -13.00 -12.95
C LEU A 90 9.35 -13.39 -11.69
N ASN A 91 9.98 -13.31 -10.51
CA ASN A 91 9.31 -13.58 -9.25
C ASN A 91 8.18 -12.58 -8.97
N LEU A 92 8.40 -11.29 -9.19
CA LEU A 92 7.39 -10.26 -9.02
C LEU A 92 6.23 -10.41 -10.02
N LYS A 93 6.51 -10.75 -11.28
CA LYS A 93 5.46 -11.07 -12.26
C LYS A 93 4.64 -12.27 -11.79
N ARG A 94 5.27 -13.33 -11.28
CA ARG A 94 4.56 -14.47 -10.71
C ARG A 94 3.71 -14.07 -9.50
N GLU A 95 4.26 -13.26 -8.60
CA GLU A 95 3.54 -12.73 -7.44
C GLU A 95 2.30 -11.93 -7.87
N PHE A 96 2.45 -11.07 -8.89
CA PHE A 96 1.36 -10.32 -9.49
C PHE A 96 0.26 -11.27 -10.02
N GLU A 97 0.65 -12.31 -10.77
CA GLU A 97 -0.32 -13.23 -11.38
C GLU A 97 -1.09 -14.08 -10.37
N ILE A 98 -0.51 -14.41 -9.22
CA ILE A 98 -1.23 -15.16 -8.17
C ILE A 98 -2.09 -14.27 -7.27
N GLN A 99 -1.99 -12.93 -7.37
CA GLN A 99 -2.83 -12.04 -6.58
C GLN A 99 -4.31 -12.25 -6.91
N LYS A 100 -5.12 -12.37 -5.85
CA LYS A 100 -6.57 -12.26 -5.90
C LYS A 100 -7.07 -11.41 -4.76
N MET A 101 -8.20 -10.73 -4.95
CA MET A 101 -8.82 -9.95 -3.89
C MET A 101 -9.48 -10.90 -2.89
N ARG A 102 -9.32 -10.63 -1.59
CA ARG A 102 -9.95 -11.44 -0.54
C ARG A 102 -11.41 -11.00 -0.34
N GLU A 103 -12.26 -11.92 0.12
CA GLU A 103 -13.71 -11.68 0.33
C GLU A 103 -14.04 -10.40 1.13
N PHE A 104 -13.25 -10.09 2.15
CA PHE A 104 -13.48 -8.96 3.06
C PHE A 104 -12.41 -7.86 2.96
N GLU A 105 -11.62 -7.89 1.90
CA GLU A 105 -10.70 -6.81 1.58
C GLU A 105 -11.44 -5.65 0.92
N TRP A 106 -10.91 -4.44 1.06
CA TRP A 106 -11.39 -3.24 0.37
C TRP A 106 -10.71 -3.12 -0.99
N ILE A 107 -11.45 -2.62 -2.00
CA ILE A 107 -10.91 -2.49 -3.36
C ILE A 107 -9.62 -1.67 -3.40
N LYS A 108 -9.56 -0.59 -2.62
CA LYS A 108 -8.39 0.29 -2.55
C LYS A 108 -7.16 -0.44 -2.04
N ASP A 109 -7.31 -1.19 -0.94
CA ASP A 109 -6.21 -1.96 -0.36
C ASP A 109 -5.68 -2.99 -1.37
N TYR A 110 -6.58 -3.64 -2.12
CA TYR A 110 -6.21 -4.59 -3.15
C TYR A 110 -5.40 -3.96 -4.30
N VAL A 111 -5.89 -2.82 -4.83
CA VAL A 111 -5.21 -2.09 -5.91
C VAL A 111 -3.87 -1.52 -5.46
N ASP A 112 -3.76 -1.06 -4.21
CA ASP A 112 -2.49 -0.58 -3.63
C ASP A 112 -1.43 -1.70 -3.61
N ARG A 113 -1.82 -2.96 -3.32
CA ARG A 113 -0.90 -4.11 -3.42
C ARG A 113 -0.44 -4.37 -4.85
N LEU A 114 -1.37 -4.37 -5.81
CA LEU A 114 -1.03 -4.56 -7.23
C LEU A 114 -0.09 -3.47 -7.74
N THR A 115 -0.38 -2.22 -7.38
CA THR A 115 0.43 -1.05 -7.72
C THR A 115 1.82 -1.15 -7.10
N THR A 116 1.93 -1.62 -5.85
CA THR A 116 3.21 -1.85 -5.19
C THR A 116 4.07 -2.87 -5.94
N ILE A 117 3.49 -4.01 -6.36
CA ILE A 117 4.21 -5.03 -7.15
C ILE A 117 4.61 -4.46 -8.52
N SER A 118 3.70 -3.76 -9.20
CA SER A 118 3.96 -3.12 -10.49
C SER A 118 5.11 -2.11 -10.43
N ASN A 119 5.14 -1.27 -9.39
CA ASN A 119 6.20 -0.28 -9.20
C ASN A 119 7.55 -0.94 -8.91
N LYS A 120 7.59 -2.07 -8.19
CA LYS A 120 8.82 -2.85 -8.03
C LYS A 120 9.33 -3.41 -9.35
N ILE A 121 8.44 -3.90 -10.23
CA ILE A 121 8.82 -4.38 -11.57
C ILE A 121 9.42 -3.23 -12.39
N ARG A 122 8.78 -2.05 -12.38
CA ARG A 122 9.27 -0.83 -13.06
C ARG A 122 10.61 -0.36 -12.52
N LEU A 123 10.83 -0.48 -11.20
CA LEU A 123 12.10 -0.13 -10.55
C LEU A 123 13.27 -0.95 -11.10
N PHE A 124 13.02 -2.22 -11.46
CA PHE A 124 14.00 -3.08 -12.12
C PHE A 124 14.12 -2.83 -13.65
N GLY A 125 13.55 -1.74 -14.16
CA GLY A 125 13.69 -1.31 -15.56
C GLY A 125 12.73 -1.98 -16.53
N GLU A 126 11.86 -2.87 -16.07
CA GLU A 126 10.89 -3.56 -16.93
C GLU A 126 9.64 -2.70 -17.15
N LYS A 127 9.21 -2.57 -18.41
CA LYS A 127 7.96 -1.88 -18.74
C LYS A 127 6.77 -2.69 -18.21
N PHE A 128 5.94 -2.06 -17.39
CA PHE A 128 4.72 -2.66 -16.86
C PHE A 128 3.60 -1.61 -16.84
N SER A 129 2.56 -1.76 -17.66
CA SER A 129 1.51 -0.75 -17.84
C SER A 129 0.45 -0.81 -16.73
N ASP A 130 -0.22 0.31 -16.45
CA ASP A 130 -1.36 0.35 -15.54
C ASP A 130 -2.58 -0.41 -16.09
N SER A 131 -2.66 -0.64 -17.41
CA SER A 131 -3.68 -1.51 -18.01
C SER A 131 -3.65 -2.92 -17.44
N ARG A 132 -2.46 -3.45 -17.12
CA ARG A 132 -2.31 -4.76 -16.47
C ARG A 132 -2.92 -4.80 -15.09
N ILE A 133 -2.85 -3.70 -14.34
CA ILE A 133 -3.49 -3.59 -13.02
C ILE A 133 -5.00 -3.67 -13.19
N VAL A 134 -5.56 -3.01 -14.21
CA VAL A 134 -7.00 -3.00 -14.46
C VAL A 134 -7.51 -4.36 -14.91
N GLU A 135 -6.87 -4.95 -15.93
CA GLU A 135 -7.15 -6.33 -16.35
C GLU A 135 -7.12 -7.27 -15.15
N LYS A 136 -6.10 -7.12 -14.29
CA LYS A 136 -5.96 -7.95 -13.10
C LYS A 136 -7.10 -7.77 -12.13
N VAL A 137 -7.51 -6.53 -11.86
CA VAL A 137 -8.66 -6.24 -10.99
C VAL A 137 -9.90 -6.92 -11.56
N LEU A 138 -10.28 -6.64 -12.81
CA LEU A 138 -11.51 -7.17 -13.41
C LEU A 138 -11.62 -8.70 -13.32
N VAL A 139 -10.52 -9.43 -13.51
CA VAL A 139 -10.53 -10.91 -13.52
C VAL A 139 -10.42 -11.56 -12.12
N SER A 140 -10.07 -10.81 -11.08
CA SER A 140 -9.72 -11.38 -9.77
C SER A 140 -10.54 -10.86 -8.60
N LEU A 141 -11.57 -10.06 -8.89
CA LEU A 141 -12.56 -9.61 -7.91
C LEU A 141 -13.48 -10.76 -7.49
N PRO A 142 -14.01 -10.76 -6.25
CA PRO A 142 -15.01 -11.72 -5.84
C PRO A 142 -16.35 -11.47 -6.55
N GLU A 143 -17.20 -12.50 -6.59
CA GLU A 143 -18.51 -12.54 -7.25
C GLU A 143 -19.42 -11.34 -6.86
N LYS A 144 -19.17 -10.78 -5.68
CA LYS A 144 -19.86 -9.59 -5.18
C LYS A 144 -19.79 -8.36 -6.10
N PHE A 145 -18.86 -8.34 -7.07
CA PHE A 145 -18.70 -7.26 -8.03
C PHE A 145 -19.20 -7.57 -9.45
N GLU A 146 -19.60 -8.80 -9.76
CA GLU A 146 -19.92 -9.25 -11.14
C GLU A 146 -20.85 -8.30 -11.89
N SER A 147 -21.99 -7.93 -11.29
CA SER A 147 -22.94 -7.00 -11.91
C SER A 147 -22.31 -5.65 -12.30
N LYS A 148 -21.34 -5.15 -11.52
CA LYS A 148 -20.66 -3.90 -11.84
C LYS A 148 -19.57 -4.11 -12.88
N ILE A 149 -18.90 -5.27 -12.87
CA ILE A 149 -17.90 -5.66 -13.87
C ILE A 149 -18.54 -5.75 -15.25
N SER A 150 -19.64 -6.50 -15.40
CA SER A 150 -20.35 -6.61 -16.69
C SER A 150 -20.76 -5.25 -17.24
N SER A 151 -21.31 -4.38 -16.39
CA SER A 151 -21.66 -3.00 -16.78
C SER A 151 -20.46 -2.16 -17.21
N LEU A 152 -19.26 -2.40 -16.68
CA LEU A 152 -18.04 -1.70 -17.08
C LEU A 152 -17.50 -2.23 -18.41
N GLU A 153 -17.53 -3.55 -18.61
CA GLU A 153 -17.12 -4.20 -19.86
C GLU A 153 -17.99 -3.76 -21.05
N ASP A 154 -19.31 -3.65 -20.83
CA ASP A 154 -20.25 -3.20 -21.87
C ASP A 154 -20.07 -1.73 -22.26
N SER A 155 -19.59 -0.90 -21.34
CA SER A 155 -19.57 0.56 -21.50
C SER A 155 -18.48 1.10 -22.45
N LYS A 156 -17.54 0.27 -22.93
CA LYS A 156 -16.34 0.64 -23.74
C LYS A 156 -15.46 1.77 -23.16
N ASP A 157 -15.83 2.36 -22.03
CA ASP A 157 -15.19 3.54 -21.42
C ASP A 157 -14.07 3.18 -20.46
N LEU A 158 -13.07 2.46 -20.98
CA LEU A 158 -11.88 2.09 -20.22
C LEU A 158 -10.62 2.74 -20.83
N SER A 159 -10.57 4.08 -20.90
CA SER A 159 -9.40 4.82 -21.41
C SER A 159 -8.57 5.51 -20.33
N ASN A 160 -7.23 5.47 -20.54
CA ASN A 160 -6.06 6.18 -19.99
C ASN A 160 -5.95 6.62 -18.50
N ASN A 161 -7.01 6.89 -17.74
CA ASN A 161 -6.97 7.14 -16.27
C ASN A 161 -7.60 5.97 -15.48
N LEU A 162 -7.43 4.79 -16.04
CA LEU A 162 -8.28 3.61 -15.87
C LEU A 162 -8.32 3.04 -14.45
N VAL A 163 -7.23 3.13 -13.69
CA VAL A 163 -7.14 2.52 -12.34
C VAL A 163 -8.02 3.30 -11.35
N ASN A 164 -7.95 4.62 -11.34
CA ASN A 164 -8.69 5.44 -10.37
C ASN A 164 -10.20 5.40 -10.64
N ASP A 165 -10.60 5.48 -11.91
CA ASP A 165 -12.02 5.45 -12.29
C ASP A 165 -12.65 4.09 -11.97
N LEU A 166 -11.91 3.00 -12.23
CA LEU A 166 -12.30 1.64 -11.83
C LEU A 166 -12.46 1.54 -10.31
N VAL A 167 -11.46 2.00 -9.55
CA VAL A 167 -11.49 1.98 -8.07
C VAL A 167 -12.71 2.75 -7.56
N ASN A 168 -12.95 3.96 -8.08
CA ASN A 168 -14.09 4.79 -7.69
C ASN A 168 -15.42 4.08 -7.98
N ALA A 169 -15.57 3.50 -9.17
CA ALA A 169 -16.77 2.78 -9.59
C ALA A 169 -17.06 1.56 -8.70
N LEU A 170 -16.03 0.79 -8.34
CA LEU A 170 -16.16 -0.38 -7.47
C LEU A 170 -16.37 -0.01 -6.00
N GLN A 171 -15.76 1.08 -5.53
CA GLN A 171 -15.89 1.54 -4.15
C GLN A 171 -17.34 1.94 -3.81
N VAL A 172 -18.10 2.48 -4.78
CA VAL A 172 -19.53 2.76 -4.61
C VAL A 172 -20.32 1.47 -4.31
N VAL A 173 -19.96 0.34 -4.92
CA VAL A 173 -20.59 -0.97 -4.64
C VAL A 173 -20.29 -1.41 -3.22
N GLU A 174 -19.04 -1.29 -2.77
CA GLU A 174 -18.64 -1.63 -1.40
C GLU A 174 -19.37 -0.78 -0.35
N GLN A 175 -19.47 0.53 -0.58
CA GLN A 175 -20.17 1.46 0.32
C GLN A 175 -21.67 1.11 0.42
N ARG A 176 -22.35 0.86 -0.72
CA ARG A 176 -23.76 0.46 -0.73
C ARG A 176 -23.99 -0.85 0.02
N ARG A 177 -23.11 -1.83 -0.15
CA ARG A 177 -23.16 -3.10 0.59
C ARG A 177 -22.95 -2.89 2.09
N ALA A 178 -21.96 -2.07 2.48
CA ALA A 178 -21.71 -1.76 3.89
C ALA A 178 -22.93 -1.14 4.57
N ILE A 179 -23.62 -0.19 3.92
CA ILE A 179 -24.85 0.43 4.45
C ILE A 179 -25.98 -0.61 4.62
N ARG A 180 -26.16 -1.51 3.65
CA ARG A 180 -27.19 -2.58 3.75
C ARG A 180 -26.87 -3.57 4.85
N ASP A 181 -25.61 -3.99 4.97
CA ASP A 181 -25.15 -4.87 6.04
C ASP A 181 -25.37 -4.23 7.42
N GLU A 182 -25.12 -2.92 7.56
CA GLU A 182 -25.44 -2.17 8.78
C GLU A 182 -26.95 -2.18 9.06
N LYS A 183 -27.79 -1.90 8.06
CA LYS A 183 -29.25 -1.91 8.19
C LYS A 183 -29.80 -3.30 8.55
N ILE A 184 -29.25 -4.37 7.97
CA ILE A 184 -29.63 -5.76 8.29
C ILE A 184 -29.25 -6.09 9.74
N ILE A 185 -28.06 -5.66 10.19
CA ILE A 185 -27.63 -5.86 11.58
C ILE A 185 -28.55 -5.09 12.54
N GLU A 186 -28.95 -3.87 12.20
CA GLU A 186 -29.90 -3.08 12.99
C GLU A 186 -31.29 -3.72 13.03
N GLN A 187 -31.82 -4.16 11.89
CA GLN A 187 -33.13 -4.84 11.80
C GLN A 187 -33.14 -6.19 12.53
N ALA A 188 -32.07 -7.00 12.43
CA ALA A 188 -31.94 -8.24 13.19
C ALA A 188 -31.81 -8.00 14.71
N PHE A 189 -31.30 -6.83 15.11
CA PHE A 189 -31.24 -6.42 16.51
C PHE A 189 -32.63 -5.98 17.02
N VAL A 190 -33.43 -5.35 16.17
CA VAL A 190 -34.82 -4.94 16.46
C VAL A 190 -35.76 -6.15 16.48
N ALA A 191 -35.62 -7.09 15.54
CA ALA A 191 -36.43 -8.32 15.48
C ALA A 191 -36.17 -9.29 16.63
N LYS A 192 -35.02 -9.18 17.31
CA LYS A 192 -34.71 -9.92 18.55
C LYS A 192 -35.19 -9.20 19.83
N ILE A 193 -35.97 -8.12 19.71
CA ILE A 193 -36.79 -7.62 20.81
C ILE A 193 -38.13 -8.34 20.68
N PRO A 194 -38.38 -9.45 21.41
CA PRO A 194 -39.70 -10.05 21.40
C PRO A 194 -40.69 -9.01 21.93
N SER A 195 -41.73 -8.74 21.13
CA SER A 195 -42.98 -8.18 21.61
C SER A 195 -43.59 -9.17 22.60
N GLU A 196 -43.26 -9.04 23.88
CA GLU A 196 -43.82 -9.87 24.94
C GLU A 196 -45.26 -9.45 25.25
N SER A 197 -46.20 -10.16 24.63
CA SER A 197 -47.35 -10.68 25.37
C SER A 197 -46.98 -12.08 25.84
N THR A 198 -46.70 -12.22 27.15
CA THR A 198 -46.81 -13.39 28.07
C THR A 198 -45.59 -13.54 29.00
N GLY A 199 -45.80 -13.23 30.30
CA GLY A 199 -45.08 -13.80 31.46
C GLY A 199 -43.57 -13.56 31.64
N LYS A 200 -43.15 -12.41 32.19
CA LYS A 200 -41.75 -12.16 32.60
C LYS A 200 -41.40 -12.75 33.98
N VAL A 201 -40.51 -13.74 34.02
CA VAL A 201 -39.65 -13.97 35.19
C VAL A 201 -38.52 -12.94 35.13
N LYS A 202 -38.61 -11.88 35.95
CA LYS A 202 -37.59 -10.82 36.01
C LYS A 202 -36.35 -11.35 36.75
N SER A 203 -35.27 -11.62 36.04
CA SER A 203 -33.96 -11.85 36.66
C SER A 203 -33.47 -10.58 37.39
N PRO A 204 -32.73 -10.72 38.51
CA PRO A 204 -32.14 -9.58 39.21
C PRO A 204 -31.29 -8.71 38.26
N PRO A 205 -31.30 -7.37 38.40
CA PRO A 205 -30.52 -6.49 37.55
C PRO A 205 -29.03 -6.78 37.71
N CYS A 206 -28.33 -6.96 36.59
CA CYS A 206 -26.88 -7.17 36.56
C CYS A 206 -26.16 -5.98 37.22
N GLY A 207 -25.33 -6.22 38.24
CA GLY A 207 -24.62 -5.18 38.99
C GLY A 207 -23.66 -4.34 38.15
N ILE A 208 -23.25 -4.83 36.97
CA ILE A 208 -22.24 -4.19 36.11
C ILE A 208 -22.86 -3.30 35.04
N CYS A 209 -24.01 -3.69 34.45
CA CYS A 209 -24.64 -2.93 33.36
C CYS A 209 -26.07 -2.45 33.66
N LYS A 210 -26.60 -2.78 34.85
CA LYS A 210 -27.93 -2.42 35.34
C LYS A 210 -29.10 -2.90 34.44
N LYS A 211 -28.85 -3.88 33.57
CA LYS A 211 -29.89 -4.53 32.74
C LYS A 211 -30.33 -5.85 33.35
N ASN A 212 -31.58 -6.21 33.10
CA ASN A 212 -32.28 -7.38 33.65
C ASN A 212 -32.41 -8.55 32.65
N ASN A 213 -31.71 -8.48 31.51
CA ASN A 213 -31.82 -9.46 30.41
C ASN A 213 -30.78 -10.59 30.50
N HIS A 214 -29.95 -10.64 31.54
CA HIS A 214 -28.96 -11.68 31.80
C HIS A 214 -28.55 -11.66 33.27
N ALA A 215 -28.08 -12.79 33.81
CA ALA A 215 -27.45 -12.82 35.13
C ALA A 215 -26.03 -12.24 35.06
N GLU A 216 -25.52 -11.66 36.15
CA GLU A 216 -24.20 -11.00 36.16
C GLU A 216 -23.04 -11.94 35.79
N LYS A 217 -23.17 -13.24 36.08
CA LYS A 217 -22.21 -14.28 35.66
C LYS A 217 -22.10 -14.40 34.14
N ASP A 218 -23.17 -14.08 33.41
CA ASP A 218 -23.28 -14.18 31.95
C ASP A 218 -22.94 -12.84 31.27
N TYR A 219 -22.48 -11.84 32.04
CA TYR A 219 -22.07 -10.55 31.49
C TYR A 219 -20.74 -10.68 30.75
N TRP A 220 -20.83 -10.71 29.42
CA TRP A 220 -19.73 -10.86 28.46
C TRP A 220 -18.51 -9.94 28.66
N PHE A 221 -18.69 -8.80 29.34
CA PHE A 221 -17.64 -7.81 29.57
C PHE A 221 -17.12 -7.78 31.02
N LYS A 222 -17.50 -8.74 31.85
CA LYS A 222 -16.97 -8.89 33.22
C LYS A 222 -15.45 -9.01 33.17
N GLY A 223 -14.75 -8.12 33.86
CA GLY A 223 -13.28 -8.06 33.91
C GLY A 223 -12.57 -7.49 32.66
N LYS A 224 -13.28 -7.08 31.60
CA LYS A 224 -12.64 -6.55 30.38
C LYS A 224 -12.37 -5.05 30.49
N LEU A 225 -11.09 -4.67 30.34
CA LEU A 225 -10.65 -3.27 30.28
C LEU A 225 -11.46 -2.47 29.25
N LYS A 226 -11.90 -1.27 29.65
CA LYS A 226 -12.61 -0.31 28.79
C LYS A 226 -11.61 0.47 27.95
N CYS A 227 -11.88 0.63 26.66
CA CYS A 227 -11.12 1.51 25.80
C CYS A 227 -11.30 2.97 26.27
N PHE A 228 -10.20 3.71 26.47
CA PHE A 228 -10.23 5.09 26.96
C PHE A 228 -10.95 6.06 26.00
N ASN A 229 -10.89 5.82 24.69
CA ASN A 229 -11.49 6.72 23.69
C ASN A 229 -13.00 6.48 23.50
N CYS A 230 -13.42 5.23 23.33
CA CYS A 230 -14.83 4.92 23.05
C CYS A 230 -15.64 4.44 24.28
N LYS A 231 -15.00 4.31 25.44
CA LYS A 231 -15.57 3.79 26.71
C LYS A 231 -16.20 2.39 26.61
N ARG A 232 -16.01 1.68 25.49
CA ARG A 232 -16.51 0.31 25.28
C ARG A 232 -15.48 -0.73 25.78
N PRO A 233 -15.93 -1.79 26.45
CA PRO A 233 -15.06 -2.88 26.90
C PRO A 233 -14.54 -3.75 25.74
N GLY A 234 -13.35 -4.33 25.91
CA GLY A 234 -12.86 -5.43 25.06
C GLY A 234 -11.87 -5.07 23.95
N HIS A 235 -11.14 -3.94 24.02
CA HIS A 235 -9.91 -3.70 23.25
C HIS A 235 -9.03 -2.64 23.94
N LYS A 236 -7.70 -2.77 23.84
CA LYS A 236 -6.73 -1.79 24.36
C LYS A 236 -6.26 -0.87 23.22
N GLN A 237 -5.97 0.38 23.55
CA GLN A 237 -5.49 1.39 22.61
C GLN A 237 -4.13 0.97 22.01
N LYS A 238 -4.12 0.64 20.72
CA LYS A 238 -2.95 0.81 19.84
C LYS A 238 -3.42 1.73 18.71
N VAL A 239 -3.16 3.03 18.89
CA VAL A 239 -3.31 4.10 17.89
C VAL A 239 -4.59 3.99 17.03
N ALA A 240 -5.76 3.94 17.68
CA ALA A 240 -7.04 3.70 17.03
C ALA A 240 -7.90 4.98 17.02
N SER A 241 -8.16 5.55 15.84
CA SER A 241 -9.19 6.58 15.62
C SER A 241 -10.59 6.07 16.01
N LEU A 242 -11.56 6.98 16.30
CA LEU A 242 -12.95 6.59 16.64
C LEU A 242 -13.58 5.62 15.62
N LYS A 243 -13.23 5.75 14.33
CA LYS A 243 -13.68 4.87 13.24
C LYS A 243 -13.15 3.43 13.41
N SER A 244 -11.88 3.28 13.77
CA SER A 244 -11.27 1.95 14.02
C SER A 244 -11.79 1.27 15.30
N CYS A 245 -12.12 2.04 16.34
CA CYS A 245 -12.76 1.49 17.56
C CYS A 245 -14.12 0.84 17.27
N LYS A 246 -14.96 1.46 16.42
CA LYS A 246 -16.24 0.88 16.00
C LYS A 246 -16.02 -0.40 15.20
N GLN A 247 -15.12 -0.39 14.21
CA GLN A 247 -14.84 -1.55 13.35
C GLN A 247 -14.28 -2.76 14.12
N ILE A 248 -13.37 -2.56 15.08
CA ILE A 248 -12.85 -3.64 15.94
C ILE A 248 -13.97 -4.24 16.79
N TRP A 249 -14.84 -3.39 17.35
CA TRP A 249 -16.01 -3.83 18.11
C TRP A 249 -16.99 -4.65 17.27
N TYR A 250 -17.29 -4.22 16.03
CA TYR A 250 -18.16 -4.95 15.11
C TYR A 250 -17.53 -6.28 14.64
N LYS A 251 -16.24 -6.32 14.29
CA LYS A 251 -15.54 -7.56 13.90
C LYS A 251 -15.59 -8.62 15.00
N ARG A 252 -15.31 -8.24 16.25
CA ARG A 252 -15.38 -9.15 17.40
C ARG A 252 -16.81 -9.63 17.69
N LYS A 253 -17.81 -8.76 17.51
CA LYS A 253 -19.23 -9.12 17.67
C LYS A 253 -19.70 -10.11 16.60
N LYS A 254 -19.25 -9.95 15.34
CA LYS A 254 -19.64 -10.79 14.18
C LYS A 254 -18.97 -12.17 14.21
N LEU A 255 -17.72 -12.27 14.68
CA LEU A 255 -17.03 -13.56 14.88
C LEU A 255 -17.75 -14.43 15.93
N PHE A 256 -18.27 -13.82 16.99
CA PHE A 256 -18.93 -14.57 18.06
C PHE A 256 -20.36 -15.00 17.72
N SER A 257 -21.11 -14.23 16.91
CA SER A 257 -22.43 -14.66 16.42
C SER A 257 -22.38 -15.88 15.48
N LYS A 258 -21.19 -16.24 14.99
CA LYS A 258 -20.97 -17.50 14.26
C LYS A 258 -20.73 -18.67 15.23
N SER A 259 -19.99 -18.46 16.32
CA SER A 259 -19.70 -19.50 17.34
C SER A 259 -20.93 -19.97 18.13
N TRP A 260 -21.99 -19.15 18.25
CA TRP A 260 -23.27 -19.55 18.87
C TRP A 260 -24.24 -20.29 17.94
N ARG A 261 -23.88 -20.46 16.65
CA ARG A 261 -24.68 -21.25 15.70
C ARG A 261 -24.25 -22.72 15.63
N GLU A 262 -23.19 -23.09 16.34
CA GLU A 262 -22.59 -24.43 16.31
C GLU A 262 -22.66 -25.16 17.67
N VAL A 263 -23.50 -24.69 18.61
CA VAL A 263 -23.85 -25.41 19.85
C VAL A 263 -25.35 -25.37 20.06
#